data_AF-A0A5E4MUF6-F1
#
_entry.id   AF-A0A5E4MUF6-F1
#
_cell.length_a   1.000
_cell.length_b   1.000
_cell.length_c   1.000
_cell.angle_alpha   90.00
_cell.angle_beta   90.00
_cell.angle_gamma   90.00
#
_symmetry.space_group_name_H-M   'P 1'
#
loop_
_entity.id
_entity.type
_entity.pdbx_description
1 polymer ?
#
loop_
_entity_poly.entity_id
_entity_poly.type
_entity_poly.pdbx_seq_one_letter_code
_entity_poly.pdbx_strand_id
1 'polypeptide(L)'
;MLKLQNIQERPNISETWKEVEQTVKTIAEEVLGYIPGKTRKMWFNEECKRASHENDRARMKVLQELNKDNKRLLALKKREVKKVIRVNKRLWEKERIQTIKNNKNRHSKIFFEKANEVRHGYKSRPTVMRKSDGTLLTGNKEIACEFKDMFTKLMNQPIINITVNELTTVEQLLENDCND
;
A
#
# COMPACT_ATOMS: atom_id res chain seq x y z
N MET A 1 47.80 -30.24 -18.38
CA MET A 1 47.60 -29.42 -17.17
C MET A 1 46.67 -28.26 -17.52
N LEU A 2 45.35 -28.48 -17.49
CA LEU A 2 44.35 -27.47 -17.86
C LEU A 2 43.94 -26.71 -16.60
N LYS A 3 44.28 -25.42 -16.55
CA LYS A 3 43.82 -24.51 -15.49
C LYS A 3 42.32 -24.27 -15.70
N LEU A 4 41.51 -24.78 -14.79
CA LEU A 4 40.11 -24.38 -14.65
C LEU A 4 40.08 -22.96 -14.06
N GLN A 5 40.04 -21.95 -14.92
CA GLN A 5 39.64 -20.60 -14.55
C GLN A 5 38.34 -20.27 -15.27
N ASN A 6 37.21 -20.46 -14.60
CA ASN A 6 36.08 -19.52 -14.59
C ASN A 6 35.03 -20.02 -13.58
N ILE A 7 35.29 -19.83 -12.29
CA ILE A 7 34.18 -19.79 -11.33
C ILE A 7 33.66 -18.36 -11.45
N GLN A 8 32.64 -18.19 -12.29
CA GLN A 8 31.85 -16.97 -12.35
C GLN A 8 31.39 -16.68 -10.91
N GLU A 9 31.98 -15.66 -10.28
CA GLU A 9 31.58 -15.20 -8.96
C GLU A 9 30.09 -14.88 -9.03
N ARG A 10 29.27 -15.71 -8.37
CA ARG A 10 27.83 -15.49 -8.34
C ARG A 10 27.61 -14.14 -7.64
N PRO A 11 26.97 -13.16 -8.28
CA PRO A 11 26.72 -11.88 -7.64
C PRO A 11 25.91 -12.14 -6.36
N ASN A 12 26.34 -11.51 -5.29
CA ASN A 12 25.71 -11.63 -3.98
C ASN A 12 24.23 -11.25 -4.14
N ILE A 13 23.32 -12.19 -3.86
CA ILE A 13 21.87 -11.99 -4.03
C ILE A 13 21.42 -10.71 -3.30
N SER A 14 22.03 -10.41 -2.15
CA SER A 14 21.76 -9.18 -1.39
C SER A 14 22.07 -7.90 -2.17
N GLU A 15 23.14 -7.87 -2.96
CA GLU A 15 23.54 -6.73 -3.78
C GLU A 15 22.61 -6.57 -4.97
N THR A 16 22.27 -7.66 -5.66
CA THR A 16 21.30 -7.62 -6.78
C THR A 16 19.92 -7.11 -6.35
N TRP A 17 19.44 -7.49 -5.17
CA TRP A 17 18.18 -6.97 -4.63
C TRP A 17 18.25 -5.48 -4.29
N LYS A 18 19.39 -5.01 -3.77
CA LYS A 18 19.59 -3.58 -3.51
C LYS A 18 19.60 -2.77 -4.80
N GLU A 19 20.23 -3.27 -5.85
CA GLU A 19 20.23 -2.61 -7.16
C GLU A 19 18.82 -2.50 -7.71
N VAL A 20 18.05 -3.61 -7.73
CA VAL A 20 16.65 -3.60 -8.16
C VAL A 20 15.81 -2.65 -7.33
N GLU A 21 15.93 -2.69 -6.00
CA GLU A 21 15.22 -1.78 -5.09
C GLU A 21 15.53 -0.32 -5.41
N GLN A 22 16.81 0.00 -5.68
CA GLN A 22 17.23 1.36 -5.98
C GLN A 22 16.72 1.83 -7.34
N THR A 23 16.85 1.00 -8.38
CA THR A 23 16.32 1.31 -9.73
C THR A 23 14.82 1.57 -9.70
N VAL A 24 14.06 0.73 -9.00
CA VAL A 24 12.60 0.91 -8.86
C VAL A 24 12.28 2.22 -8.14
N LYS A 25 13.00 2.57 -7.06
CA LYS A 25 12.81 3.84 -6.35
C LYS A 25 13.12 5.04 -7.24
N THR A 26 14.23 5.00 -7.97
CA THR A 26 14.63 6.10 -8.87
C THR A 26 13.60 6.32 -9.98
N ILE A 27 13.19 5.25 -10.68
CA ILE A 27 12.16 5.36 -11.72
C ILE A 27 10.83 5.83 -11.13
N ALA A 28 10.45 5.33 -9.95
CA ALA A 28 9.23 5.76 -9.29
C ALA A 28 9.28 7.27 -8.92
N GLU A 29 10.42 7.77 -8.45
CA GLU A 29 10.61 9.19 -8.14
C GLU A 29 10.61 10.06 -9.41
N GLU A 30 11.21 9.59 -10.52
CA GLU A 30 11.20 10.31 -11.79
C GLU A 30 9.81 10.39 -12.43
N VAL A 31 9.08 9.27 -12.45
CA VAL A 31 7.78 9.17 -13.14
C VAL A 31 6.63 9.71 -12.27
N LEU A 32 6.62 9.41 -10.97
CA LEU A 32 5.51 9.73 -10.06
C LEU A 32 5.80 10.96 -9.19
N GLY A 33 7.06 11.43 -9.15
CA GLY A 33 7.50 12.49 -8.25
C GLY A 33 7.71 12.02 -6.81
N TYR A 34 8.35 12.87 -6.00
CA TYR A 34 8.52 12.61 -4.58
C TYR A 34 7.20 12.78 -3.82
N ILE A 35 6.66 11.67 -3.31
CA ILE A 35 5.53 11.68 -2.39
C ILE A 35 6.09 11.48 -0.98
N PRO A 36 6.04 12.49 -0.09
CA PRO A 36 6.49 12.31 1.28
C PRO A 36 5.69 11.18 1.91
N GLY A 37 6.40 10.16 2.41
CA GLY A 37 5.78 9.05 3.10
C GLY A 37 4.87 9.58 4.22
N LYS A 38 3.66 9.03 4.33
CA LYS A 38 2.75 9.40 5.43
C LYS A 38 3.52 9.33 6.74
N THR A 39 3.54 10.45 7.46
CA THR A 39 4.18 10.53 8.77
C THR A 39 3.72 9.36 9.61
N ARG A 40 4.70 8.59 10.09
CA ARG A 40 4.43 7.42 10.95
C ARG A 40 3.55 7.87 12.10
N LYS A 41 2.71 6.96 12.59
CA LYS A 41 1.85 7.18 13.75
C LYS A 41 2.71 7.74 14.89
N MET A 42 2.57 9.04 15.18
CA MET A 42 3.44 9.77 16.12
C MET A 42 3.43 9.16 17.54
N TRP A 43 2.36 8.44 17.88
CA TRP A 43 2.20 7.73 19.15
C TRP A 43 2.94 6.38 19.22
N PHE A 44 3.43 5.84 18.10
CA PHE A 44 4.11 4.53 18.07
C PHE A 44 5.61 4.70 18.35
N ASN A 45 5.96 4.60 19.62
CA ASN A 45 7.30 4.82 20.15
C ASN A 45 8.14 3.53 20.26
N GLU A 46 9.38 3.67 20.74
CA GLU A 46 10.29 2.55 20.98
C GLU A 46 9.76 1.51 21.98
N GLU A 47 8.93 1.93 22.93
CA GLU A 47 8.25 1.01 23.86
C GLU A 47 7.27 0.10 23.12
N CYS A 48 6.46 0.66 22.20
CA CYS A 48 5.55 -0.10 21.35
C CYS A 48 6.29 -1.09 20.44
N LYS A 49 7.44 -0.67 19.88
CA LYS A 49 8.30 -1.55 19.08
C LYS A 49 8.84 -2.71 19.92
N ARG A 50 9.43 -2.40 21.08
CA ARG A 50 10.00 -3.41 21.99
C ARG A 50 8.98 -4.45 22.41
N ALA A 51 7.80 -4.01 22.83
CA ALA A 51 6.72 -4.92 23.22
C ALA A 51 6.29 -5.82 22.04
N SER A 52 6.22 -5.27 20.82
CA SER A 52 5.90 -6.03 19.60
C SER A 52 6.98 -7.07 19.29
N HIS A 53 8.25 -6.69 19.33
CA HIS A 53 9.37 -7.63 19.14
C HIS A 53 9.40 -8.74 20.19
N GLU A 54 9.06 -8.45 21.44
CA GLU A 54 8.91 -9.49 22.48
C GLU A 54 7.74 -10.44 22.18
N ASN A 55 6.65 -9.92 21.65
CA ASN A 55 5.54 -10.75 21.21
C ASN A 55 5.90 -11.66 20.05
N ASP A 56 6.65 -11.14 19.07
CA ASP A 56 7.13 -11.90 17.93
C ASP A 56 8.10 -12.99 18.39
N ARG A 57 9.02 -12.68 19.31
CA ARG A 57 9.90 -13.70 19.93
C ARG A 57 9.10 -14.80 20.63
N ALA A 58 8.06 -14.45 21.38
CA ALA A 58 7.19 -15.44 22.01
C ALA A 58 6.39 -16.26 20.97
N ARG A 59 6.01 -15.64 19.84
CA ARG A 59 5.33 -16.32 18.73
C ARG A 59 6.26 -17.32 18.07
N MET A 60 7.52 -16.96 17.83
CA MET A 60 8.53 -17.87 17.29
C MET A 60 8.76 -19.08 18.19
N LYS A 61 8.80 -18.90 19.52
CA LYS A 61 8.90 -20.02 20.47
C LYS A 61 7.73 -20.99 20.37
N VAL A 62 6.51 -20.49 20.21
CA VAL A 62 5.31 -21.35 20.02
C VAL A 62 5.34 -22.08 18.68
N LEU A 63 5.89 -21.46 17.63
CA LEU A 63 6.04 -22.09 16.32
C LEU A 63 7.10 -23.19 16.31
N GLN A 64 8.18 -23.02 17.07
CA GLN A 64 9.23 -24.03 17.24
C GLN A 64 8.73 -25.19 18.12
N GLU A 65 8.12 -24.87 19.26
CA GLU A 65 7.67 -25.86 20.25
C GLU A 65 6.29 -25.53 20.81
N LEU A 66 5.33 -26.41 20.51
CA LEU A 66 3.95 -26.24 20.94
C LEU A 66 3.74 -26.73 22.38
N ASN A 67 4.18 -25.93 23.36
CA ASN A 67 3.97 -26.17 24.80
C ASN A 67 2.87 -25.27 25.40
N LYS A 68 2.17 -25.74 26.45
CA LYS A 68 1.22 -24.96 27.26
C LYS A 68 1.87 -23.70 27.84
N ASP A 69 3.11 -23.78 28.31
CA ASP A 69 3.82 -22.63 28.87
C ASP A 69 4.15 -21.58 27.80
N ASN A 70 4.59 -22.02 26.61
CA ASN A 70 4.82 -21.13 25.47
C ASN A 70 3.53 -20.43 25.03
N LYS A 71 2.39 -21.16 25.01
CA LYS A 71 1.07 -20.57 24.75
C LYS A 71 0.69 -19.51 25.80
N ARG A 72 0.93 -19.79 27.09
CA ARG A 72 0.67 -18.85 28.19
C ARG A 72 1.54 -17.60 28.07
N LEU A 73 2.83 -17.77 27.80
CA LEU A 73 3.77 -16.67 27.56
C LEU A 73 3.34 -15.79 26.39
N LEU A 74 2.96 -16.38 25.27
CA LEU A 74 2.46 -15.64 24.11
C LEU A 74 1.20 -14.85 24.44
N ALA A 75 0.26 -15.44 25.21
CA ALA A 75 -0.95 -14.76 25.66
C ALA A 75 -0.62 -13.55 26.55
N LEU A 76 0.34 -13.68 27.46
CA LEU A 76 0.82 -12.56 28.30
C LEU A 76 1.44 -11.45 27.45
N LYS A 77 2.36 -11.79 26.54
CA LYS A 77 2.98 -10.81 25.63
C LYS A 77 1.96 -10.12 24.73
N LYS A 78 0.93 -10.82 24.25
CA LYS A 78 -0.18 -10.20 23.49
C LYS A 78 -0.95 -9.18 24.33
N ARG A 79 -1.17 -9.46 25.62
CA ARG A 79 -1.84 -8.52 26.55
C ARG A 79 -0.96 -7.30 26.82
N GLU A 80 0.34 -7.50 27.03
CA GLU A 80 1.32 -6.43 27.23
C GLU A 80 1.37 -5.49 26.03
N VAL A 81 1.49 -6.02 24.81
CA VAL A 81 1.47 -5.22 23.57
C VAL A 81 0.19 -4.37 23.48
N LYS A 82 -0.98 -5.00 23.69
CA LYS A 82 -2.26 -4.28 23.65
C LYS A 82 -2.32 -3.17 24.71
N LYS A 83 -1.76 -3.41 25.91
CA LYS A 83 -1.70 -2.43 27.00
C LYS A 83 -0.81 -1.25 26.61
N VAL A 84 0.43 -1.51 26.20
CA VAL A 84 1.42 -0.49 25.82
C VAL A 84 0.91 0.37 24.67
N ILE A 85 0.39 -0.25 23.61
CA ILE A 85 -0.19 0.47 22.47
C ILE A 85 -1.35 1.36 22.91
N ARG A 86 -2.24 0.86 23.76
CA ARG A 86 -3.40 1.62 24.25
C ARG A 86 -2.96 2.81 25.11
N VAL A 87 -2.01 2.62 26.01
CA VAL A 87 -1.51 3.68 26.91
C VAL A 87 -0.83 4.77 26.10
N ASN A 88 0.12 4.41 25.22
CA ASN A 88 0.84 5.38 24.40
C ASN A 88 -0.08 6.14 23.46
N LYS A 89 -1.05 5.47 22.83
CA LYS A 89 -2.07 6.13 22.02
C LYS A 89 -2.89 7.15 22.84
N ARG A 90 -3.34 6.78 24.04
CA ARG A 90 -4.10 7.68 24.93
C ARG A 90 -3.27 8.86 25.41
N LEU A 91 -1.99 8.65 25.72
CA LEU A 91 -1.09 9.72 26.14
C LEU A 91 -0.92 10.75 25.02
N TRP A 92 -0.66 10.27 23.81
CA TRP A 92 -0.55 11.14 22.64
C TRP A 92 -1.86 11.87 22.33
N GLU A 93 -3.02 11.22 22.44
CA GLU A 93 -4.33 11.87 22.28
C GLU A 93 -4.53 12.99 23.32
N LYS A 94 -4.15 12.74 24.58
CA LYS A 94 -4.21 13.76 25.65
C LYS A 94 -3.31 14.95 25.38
N GLU A 95 -2.06 14.71 25.00
CA GLU A 95 -1.11 15.76 24.63
C GLU A 95 -1.63 16.58 23.45
N ARG A 96 -2.12 15.91 22.41
CA ARG A 96 -2.73 16.56 21.24
C ARG A 96 -3.91 17.46 21.64
N ILE A 97 -4.82 17.00 22.49
CA ILE A 97 -5.95 17.81 22.99
C ILE A 97 -5.44 19.01 23.79
N GLN A 98 -4.41 18.81 24.63
CA GLN A 98 -3.83 19.90 25.41
C GLN A 98 -3.19 20.97 24.51
N THR A 99 -2.46 20.56 23.46
CA THR A 99 -1.93 21.49 22.46
C THR A 99 -3.02 22.29 21.77
N ILE A 100 -4.13 21.64 21.40
CA ILE A 100 -5.30 22.33 20.82
C ILE A 100 -5.82 23.35 21.83
N LYS A 101 -6.07 22.96 23.08
CA LYS A 101 -6.58 23.85 24.13
C LYS A 101 -5.69 25.07 24.36
N ASN A 102 -4.37 24.89 24.37
CA ASN A 102 -3.40 25.98 24.53
C ASN A 102 -3.45 27.02 23.39
N ASN A 103 -3.82 26.59 22.17
CA ASN A 103 -3.96 27.48 21.02
C ASN A 103 -5.23 28.33 21.03
N LYS A 104 -6.19 28.07 21.93
CA LYS A 104 -7.49 28.77 22.00
C LYS A 104 -7.36 30.30 22.03
N ASN A 105 -6.42 30.81 22.83
CA ASN A 105 -6.29 32.26 23.07
C ASN A 105 -5.27 32.94 22.16
N ARG A 106 -4.22 32.23 21.69
CA ARG A 106 -3.13 32.80 20.88
C ARG A 106 -3.34 32.64 19.38
N HIS A 107 -3.94 31.52 18.94
CA HIS A 107 -4.08 31.16 17.53
C HIS A 107 -5.45 30.52 17.27
N SER A 108 -6.51 31.33 17.28
CA SER A 108 -7.89 30.88 17.10
C SER A 108 -8.12 30.09 15.81
N LYS A 109 -7.52 30.51 14.69
CA LYS A 109 -7.58 29.78 13.41
C LYS A 109 -7.05 28.36 13.54
N ILE A 110 -5.87 28.19 14.14
CA ILE A 110 -5.23 26.89 14.36
C ILE A 110 -6.06 26.03 15.32
N PHE A 111 -6.62 26.65 16.36
CA PHE A 111 -7.52 25.96 17.29
C PHE A 111 -8.72 25.34 16.56
N PHE A 112 -9.46 26.12 15.78
CA PHE A 112 -10.64 25.62 15.08
C PHE A 112 -10.26 24.60 14.01
N GLU A 113 -9.18 24.81 13.26
CA GLU A 113 -8.68 23.84 12.29
C GLU A 113 -8.39 22.48 12.94
N LYS A 114 -7.57 22.47 14.00
CA LYS A 114 -7.19 21.24 14.70
C LYS A 114 -8.35 20.60 15.48
N ALA A 115 -9.26 21.40 16.05
CA ALA A 115 -10.47 20.89 16.67
C ALA A 115 -11.40 20.24 15.61
N ASN A 116 -11.45 20.80 14.41
CA ASN A 116 -12.23 20.25 13.31
C ASN A 116 -11.66 18.91 12.83
N GLU A 117 -10.33 18.71 12.84
CA GLU A 117 -9.72 17.39 12.58
C GLU A 117 -10.18 16.33 13.58
N VAL A 118 -10.38 16.69 14.87
CA VAL A 118 -10.85 15.76 15.91
C VAL A 118 -12.36 15.51 15.78
N ARG A 119 -13.13 16.56 15.46
CA ARG A 119 -14.59 16.49 15.29
C ARG A 119 -14.99 15.63 14.09
N HIS A 120 -14.24 15.70 13.00
CA HIS A 120 -14.46 14.85 11.84
C HIS A 120 -14.06 13.42 12.17
N GLY A 121 -15.03 12.66 12.67
CA GLY A 121 -14.91 11.21 12.84
C GLY A 121 -14.85 10.47 11.51
N TYR A 122 -15.18 9.19 11.54
CA TYR A 122 -15.28 8.38 10.33
C TYR A 122 -16.35 8.97 9.39
N LYS A 123 -15.91 9.48 8.24
CA LYS A 123 -16.79 9.77 7.11
C LYS A 123 -16.87 8.51 6.28
N SER A 124 -18.04 7.87 6.23
CA SER A 124 -18.27 6.81 5.24
C SER A 124 -17.95 7.41 3.87
N ARG A 125 -17.08 6.73 3.12
CA ARG A 125 -16.94 7.08 1.70
C ARG A 125 -18.25 6.69 1.05
N PRO A 126 -19.02 7.63 0.47
CA PRO A 126 -20.18 7.23 -0.30
C PRO A 126 -19.68 6.40 -1.47
N THR A 127 -20.20 5.18 -1.60
CA THR A 127 -19.98 4.40 -2.82
C THR A 127 -20.81 5.08 -3.90
N VAL A 128 -20.13 5.79 -4.81
CA VAL A 128 -20.77 6.46 -5.94
C VAL A 128 -20.21 5.91 -7.22
N MET A 129 -21.07 5.49 -8.14
CA MET A 129 -20.71 5.07 -9.49
C MET A 129 -21.36 6.02 -10.49
N ARG A 130 -20.61 6.42 -11.53
CA ARG A 130 -21.16 7.19 -12.65
C ARG A 130 -21.61 6.22 -13.74
N LYS A 131 -22.86 6.36 -14.19
CA LYS A 131 -23.39 5.66 -15.36
C LYS A 131 -22.89 6.27 -16.67
N SER A 132 -23.13 5.58 -17.80
CA SER A 132 -22.80 6.08 -19.14
C SER A 132 -23.61 7.33 -19.55
N ASP A 133 -24.79 7.53 -18.97
CA ASP A 133 -25.65 8.72 -19.17
C ASP A 133 -25.21 9.94 -18.33
N GLY A 134 -24.18 9.79 -17.50
CA GLY A 134 -23.70 10.82 -16.58
C GLY A 134 -24.40 10.85 -15.21
N THR A 135 -25.42 10.02 -14.98
CA THR A 135 -26.14 9.93 -13.70
C THR A 135 -25.27 9.29 -12.62
N LEU A 136 -25.37 9.79 -11.38
CA LEU A 136 -24.65 9.25 -10.23
C LEU A 136 -25.52 8.26 -9.44
N LEU A 137 -25.05 7.03 -9.32
CA LEU A 137 -25.65 6.00 -8.48
C LEU A 137 -25.00 5.97 -7.11
N THR A 138 -25.83 5.89 -6.08
CA THR A 138 -25.40 5.81 -4.67
C THR A 138 -25.89 4.54 -3.99
N GLY A 139 -26.87 3.82 -4.57
CA GLY A 139 -27.40 2.58 -4.04
C GLY A 139 -26.53 1.36 -4.40
N ASN A 140 -26.13 0.57 -3.40
CA ASN A 140 -25.30 -0.64 -3.62
C ASN A 140 -25.92 -1.62 -4.64
N LYS A 141 -27.25 -1.78 -4.63
CA LYS A 141 -27.96 -2.67 -5.59
C LYS A 141 -27.90 -2.12 -7.02
N GLU A 142 -28.12 -0.82 -7.18
CA GLU A 142 -28.10 -0.15 -8.48
C GLU A 142 -26.69 -0.19 -9.08
N ILE A 143 -25.67 0.05 -8.24
CA ILE A 143 -24.26 -0.06 -8.63
C ILE A 143 -23.94 -1.48 -9.09
N ALA A 144 -24.41 -2.51 -8.37
CA ALA A 144 -24.18 -3.90 -8.76
C ALA A 144 -24.89 -4.26 -10.09
N CYS A 145 -26.10 -3.74 -10.32
CA CYS A 145 -26.81 -3.91 -11.59
C CYS A 145 -26.07 -3.26 -12.76
N GLU A 146 -25.64 -2.00 -12.62
CA GLU A 146 -24.86 -1.33 -13.67
C GLU A 146 -23.51 -2.00 -13.91
N PHE A 147 -22.87 -2.52 -12.86
CA PHE A 147 -21.65 -3.29 -13.02
C PHE A 147 -21.91 -4.57 -13.83
N LYS A 148 -23.00 -5.28 -13.55
CA LYS A 148 -23.42 -6.46 -14.33
C LYS A 148 -23.69 -6.08 -15.79
N ASP A 149 -24.39 -4.98 -16.04
CA ASP A 149 -24.75 -4.52 -17.39
C ASP A 149 -23.51 -4.06 -18.18
N MET A 150 -22.56 -3.39 -17.52
CA MET A 150 -21.27 -3.03 -18.11
C MET A 150 -20.47 -4.27 -18.49
N PHE A 151 -20.37 -5.27 -17.60
CA PHE A 151 -19.63 -6.50 -17.86
C PHE A 151 -20.26 -7.35 -18.96
N THR A 152 -21.59 -7.49 -18.97
CA THR A 152 -22.26 -8.21 -20.05
C THR A 152 -22.05 -7.54 -21.40
N LYS A 153 -22.06 -6.20 -21.47
CA LYS A 153 -21.69 -5.47 -22.70
C LYS A 153 -20.22 -5.67 -23.09
N LEU A 154 -19.30 -5.64 -22.13
CA LEU A 154 -17.86 -5.83 -22.38
C LEU A 154 -17.55 -7.25 -22.87
N MET A 155 -18.16 -8.26 -22.25
CA MET A 155 -17.86 -9.67 -22.52
C MET A 155 -18.58 -10.21 -23.74
N ASN A 156 -19.73 -9.63 -24.10
CA ASN A 156 -20.50 -10.02 -25.29
C ASN A 156 -20.18 -9.11 -26.49
N GLN A 157 -19.01 -8.47 -26.51
CA GLN A 157 -18.55 -7.80 -27.71
C GLN A 157 -18.33 -8.85 -28.80
N PRO A 158 -18.81 -8.61 -30.03
CA PRO A 158 -18.54 -9.53 -31.13
C PRO A 158 -17.02 -9.65 -31.25
N ILE A 159 -16.54 -10.89 -31.38
CA ILE A 159 -15.16 -11.14 -31.76
C ILE A 159 -15.00 -10.46 -33.11
N ILE A 160 -14.40 -9.28 -33.12
CA ILE A 160 -13.86 -8.71 -34.34
C ILE A 160 -12.78 -9.72 -34.67
N ASN A 161 -13.09 -10.62 -35.60
CA ASN A 161 -12.07 -11.32 -36.35
C ASN A 161 -11.32 -10.21 -37.08
N ILE A 162 -10.34 -9.64 -36.40
CA ILE A 162 -9.24 -8.96 -37.06
C ILE A 162 -8.66 -10.09 -37.87
N THR A 163 -9.10 -10.21 -39.11
CA THR A 163 -8.28 -10.83 -40.14
C THR A 163 -6.98 -10.09 -40.01
N VAL A 164 -6.02 -10.75 -39.38
CA VAL A 164 -4.62 -10.38 -39.47
C VAL A 164 -4.34 -10.49 -40.96
N ASN A 165 -4.60 -9.40 -41.68
CA ASN A 165 -3.94 -9.18 -42.95
C ASN A 165 -2.48 -9.24 -42.58
N GLU A 166 -1.84 -10.25 -43.12
CA GLU A 166 -0.43 -10.60 -42.99
C GLU A 166 0.37 -9.36 -42.62
N LEU A 167 1.00 -9.39 -41.44
CA LEU A 167 2.02 -8.42 -41.08
C LEU A 167 3.13 -8.55 -42.14
N THR A 168 3.02 -7.71 -43.16
CA THR A 168 4.07 -7.44 -44.14
C THR A 168 5.23 -6.88 -43.31
N THR A 169 6.27 -7.69 -43.10
CA THR A 169 7.46 -7.27 -42.34
C THR A 169 7.98 -5.97 -42.95
N VAL A 170 8.48 -5.05 -42.12
CA VAL A 170 8.98 -3.71 -42.52
C VAL A 170 9.98 -3.76 -43.69
N GLU A 171 10.64 -4.90 -43.88
CA GLU A 171 11.55 -5.21 -44.98
C GLU A 171 10.89 -5.22 -46.37
N GLN A 172 9.64 -5.69 -46.49
CA GLN A 172 8.92 -5.78 -47.78
C GLN A 172 8.40 -4.43 -48.29
N LEU A 173 8.34 -3.39 -47.43
CA LEU A 173 7.95 -2.03 -47.83
C LEU A 173 9.13 -1.23 -48.41
N LEU A 174 10.37 -1.68 -48.20
CA LEU A 174 11.57 -0.98 -48.71
C LEU A 174 11.98 -1.41 -50.12
N GLU A 175 11.45 -2.53 -50.62
CA GLU A 175 11.80 -3.06 -51.96
C GLU A 175 10.89 -2.54 -53.08
N ASN A 176 9.77 -1.87 -52.75
CA ASN A 176 8.81 -1.37 -53.75
C ASN A 176 9.01 0.11 -54.15
N ASP A 177 9.95 0.84 -53.53
CA ASP A 177 10.20 2.26 -53.82
C ASP A 177 11.31 2.51 -54.85
N CYS A 178 11.78 1.47 -55.55
CA CYS A 178 12.82 1.59 -56.59
C CYS A 178 12.44 0.81 -57.86
N ASN A 179 11.41 1.25 -58.58
CA ASN A 179 11.25 1.08 -60.04
C ASN A 179 10.19 2.09 -60.52
N ASP A 180 10.60 3.34 -60.67
CA ASP A 180 10.02 4.28 -61.64
C ASP A 180 10.75 4.11 -62.99
#